data_AF-A0AAV4P2A3-F1
#
_entry.id   AF-A0AAV4P2A3-F1
#
_cell.length_a   1.000
_cell.length_b   1.000
_cell.length_c   1.000
_cell.angle_alpha   90.00
_cell.angle_beta   90.00
_cell.angle_gamma   90.00
#
_symmetry.space_group_name_H-M   'P 1'
#
loop_
_entity.id
_entity.type
_entity.pdbx_description
1 polymer ?
#
loop_
_entity_poly.entity_id
_entity_poly.type
_entity_poly.pdbx_seq_one_letter_code
_entity_poly.pdbx_strand_id
1 'polypeptide(L)' 'DQDPAIMGPTVIEATKKSLQMRYLLLPYLYTLFARSHAFGDTVARPLFFEFPKDKNTYPIDEQFLWGPALMIIPVLYE' A
#
# COMPACT_ATOMS: atom_id res chain seq x y z
N ASP A 1 -2.17 25.27 4.90
CA ASP A 1 -3.17 24.46 4.18
C ASP A 1 -2.41 23.52 3.25
N GLN A 2 -2.74 22.23 3.22
CA GLN A 2 -2.01 21.16 2.51
C GLN A 2 -2.91 20.37 1.54
N ASP A 3 -4.07 20.91 1.20
CA ASP A 3 -4.95 20.29 0.22
C ASP A 3 -4.26 20.22 -1.17
N PRO A 4 -4.24 19.06 -1.84
CA PRO A 4 -3.70 18.94 -3.20
C PRO A 4 -4.24 19.98 -4.18
N ALA A 5 -5.50 20.42 -4.03
CA ALA A 5 -6.15 21.37 -4.92
C ALA A 5 -5.48 22.75 -4.96
N ILE A 6 -4.67 23.11 -3.95
CA ILE A 6 -3.99 24.41 -3.84
C ILE A 6 -2.47 24.33 -4.04
N MET A 7 -1.91 23.14 -4.28
CA MET A 7 -0.45 22.88 -4.32
C MET A 7 0.19 22.97 -5.72
N GLY A 8 -0.57 23.45 -6.72
CA GLY A 8 -0.09 23.61 -8.08
C GLY A 8 -0.24 22.37 -8.98
N PRO A 9 -0.02 22.51 -10.30
CA PRO A 9 -0.43 21.52 -11.29
C PRO A 9 0.26 20.15 -11.13
N THR A 10 1.56 20.13 -10.81
CA THR A 10 2.33 18.89 -10.66
C THR A 10 1.83 18.04 -9.51
N VAL A 11 1.57 18.67 -8.35
CA VAL A 11 1.03 17.95 -7.18
C VAL A 11 -0.39 17.48 -7.46
N ILE A 12 -1.24 18.31 -8.06
CA ILE A 12 -2.61 17.95 -8.45
C ILE A 12 -2.61 16.70 -9.34
N GLU A 13 -1.74 16.64 -10.34
CA GLU A 13 -1.67 15.50 -11.26
C GLU A 13 -1.19 14.22 -10.56
N ALA A 14 -0.13 14.31 -9.75
CA ALA A 14 0.37 13.18 -8.97
C ALA A 14 -0.69 12.64 -7.99
N THR A 15 -1.41 13.54 -7.30
CA THR A 15 -2.51 13.17 -6.40
C THR A 15 -3.64 12.50 -7.16
N LYS A 16 -4.07 13.04 -8.31
CA LYS A 16 -5.13 12.42 -9.14
C LYS A 16 -4.75 11.00 -9.53
N LYS A 17 -3.51 10.78 -9.99
CA LYS A 17 -3.02 9.45 -10.37
C LYS A 17 -3.03 8.47 -9.19
N SER A 18 -2.52 8.90 -8.04
CA SER A 18 -2.49 8.07 -6.82
C SER A 18 -3.91 7.70 -6.35
N LEU A 19 -4.83 8.68 -6.33
CA LEU A 19 -6.22 8.44 -5.94
C LEU A 19 -6.93 7.53 -6.93
N GLN A 20 -6.80 7.75 -8.24
CA GLN A 20 -7.40 6.87 -9.26
C GLN A 20 -6.94 5.42 -9.09
N MET A 21 -5.64 5.19 -8.84
CA MET A 21 -5.11 3.87 -8.56
C MET A 21 -5.73 3.25 -7.30
N ARG A 22 -5.84 4.01 -6.21
CA ARG A 22 -6.50 3.57 -4.99
C ARG A 22 -7.96 3.19 -5.23
N TYR A 23 -8.71 4.02 -5.96
CA TYR A 23 -10.12 3.77 -6.25
C TYR A 23 -10.32 2.54 -7.14
N LEU A 24 -9.42 2.30 -8.11
CA LEU A 24 -9.41 1.08 -8.91
C LEU A 24 -9.20 -0.18 -8.04
N LEU A 25 -8.38 -0.08 -6.99
CA LEU A 25 -8.07 -1.19 -6.08
C LEU A 25 -9.06 -1.38 -4.93
N LEU A 26 -10.10 -0.54 -4.79
CA LEU A 26 -11.07 -0.64 -3.70
C LEU A 26 -11.72 -2.02 -3.56
N PRO A 27 -12.12 -2.73 -4.64
CA PRO A 27 -12.68 -4.07 -4.50
C PRO A 27 -11.70 -5.06 -3.86
N TYR A 28 -10.41 -4.97 -4.23
CA TYR A 28 -9.35 -5.79 -3.63
C TYR A 28 -9.13 -5.43 -2.17
N LEU A 29 -8.96 -4.14 -1.88
CA LEU A 29 -8.74 -3.64 -0.52
C LEU A 29 -9.90 -4.03 0.42
N TYR A 30 -11.14 -3.92 -0.04
CA TYR A 30 -12.32 -4.31 0.72
C TYR A 30 -12.36 -5.82 1.00
N THR A 31 -11.97 -6.64 0.01
CA THR A 31 -11.84 -8.09 0.18
C THR A 31 -10.78 -8.43 1.24
N LEU A 32 -9.66 -7.71 1.28
CA LEU A 32 -8.64 -7.88 2.32
C LEU A 32 -9.19 -7.57 3.72
N PHE A 33 -9.97 -6.50 3.87
CA PHE A 33 -10.62 -6.19 5.15
C PHE A 33 -11.65 -7.25 5.55
N ALA A 34 -12.45 -7.77 4.61
CA ALA A 34 -13.38 -8.85 4.88
C ALA A 34 -12.67 -10.12 5.37
N ARG A 35 -11.53 -10.49 4.75
CA ARG A 35 -10.70 -11.60 5.20
C ARG A 35 -10.06 -11.36 6.55
N SER A 36 -9.58 -10.14 6.80
CA SER A 36 -9.01 -9.75 8.10
C SER A 36 -10.04 -9.91 9.22
N HIS A 37 -11.27 -9.47 8.99
CA HIS A 37 -12.37 -9.62 9.94
C HIS A 37 -12.75 -11.10 10.18
N ALA A 38 -12.86 -11.90 9.11
CA ALA A 38 -13.33 -13.29 9.22
C ALA A 38 -12.26 -14.27 9.72
N PHE A 39 -10.98 -14.06 9.39
CA PHE A 39 -9.91 -15.04 9.61
C PHE A 39 -8.70 -14.50 10.39
N GLY A 40 -8.67 -13.21 10.72
CA GLY A 40 -7.52 -12.58 11.36
C GLY A 40 -6.33 -12.31 10.43
N ASP A 41 -6.54 -12.35 9.11
CA ASP A 41 -5.54 -11.97 8.12
C ASP A 41 -5.10 -10.50 8.28
N THR A 42 -3.88 -10.16 7.84
CA THR A 42 -3.39 -8.78 7.78
C THR A 42 -3.70 -8.11 6.43
N VAL A 43 -4.10 -6.83 6.44
CA VAL A 43 -4.35 -6.06 5.21
C VAL A 43 -3.04 -5.52 4.63
N ALA A 44 -2.41 -4.58 5.34
CA ALA A 44 -1.03 -4.19 5.08
C ALA A 44 -0.11 -5.12 5.88
N ARG A 45 0.86 -5.75 5.23
CA ARG A 45 1.75 -6.73 5.87
C ARG A 45 3.20 -6.57 5.42
N PRO A 46 4.18 -6.82 6.30
CA PRO A 46 5.58 -6.81 5.92
C PRO A 46 5.91 -8.01 5.03
N LEU A 47 7.01 -7.94 4.28
CA LEU A 47 7.38 -9.01 3.34
C LEU A 47 7.63 -10.36 4.04
N PHE A 48 8.22 -10.34 5.22
CA PHE A 48 8.53 -11.58 5.95
C PHE A 48 7.29 -12.38 6.39
N PHE A 49 6.09 -11.77 6.39
CA PHE A 49 4.84 -12.51 6.62
C PHE A 49 4.51 -13.44 5.45
N GLU A 50 4.78 -13.01 4.21
CA GLU A 50 4.50 -13.79 3.01
C GLU A 50 5.69 -14.69 2.63
N PHE A 51 6.91 -14.25 2.93
CA PHE A 51 8.16 -14.94 2.61
C PHE A 51 9.00 -15.29 3.86
N PRO A 52 8.46 -16.04 4.84
CA PRO A 52 9.15 -16.28 6.11
C PRO A 52 10.44 -17.10 6.00
N LYS A 53 10.63 -17.81 4.88
CA LYS A 53 11.86 -18.59 4.61
C LYS A 53 13.00 -17.72 4.10
N ASP A 54 12.70 -16.52 3.60
CA ASP A 54 13.70 -15.58 3.11
C ASP A 54 14.10 -14.62 4.23
N LYS A 55 15.25 -14.90 4.85
CA LYS A 55 15.81 -14.07 5.92
C LYS A 55 16.14 -12.64 5.47
N ASN A 56 16.29 -12.40 4.16
CA ASN A 56 16.54 -11.06 3.64
C ASN A 56 15.32 -10.13 3.81
N THR A 57 14.12 -10.69 4.02
CA THR A 57 12.89 -9.90 4.18
C THR A 57 12.67 -9.37 5.60
N TYR A 58 13.44 -9.86 6.57
CA TYR A 58 13.29 -9.53 7.99
C TYR A 58 13.71 -8.09 8.31
N PRO A 59 14.83 -7.56 7.77
CA PRO A 59 15.21 -6.17 8.00
C PRO A 59 14.44 -5.17 7.11
N ILE A 60 13.55 -5.61 6.22
CA ILE A 60 12.86 -4.72 5.28
C ILE A 60 11.62 -4.12 5.94
N ASP A 61 11.67 -2.80 6.18
CA ASP A 61 10.57 -2.00 6.76
C ASP A 61 10.12 -0.81 5.88
N GLU A 62 10.86 -0.49 4.81
CA GLU A 62 10.55 0.61 3.88
C GLU A 62 9.57 0.23 2.75
N GLN A 63 9.15 -1.03 2.67
CA GLN A 63 8.17 -1.52 1.70
C GLN A 63 7.22 -2.52 2.34
N PHE A 64 6.03 -2.66 1.75
CA PHE A 64 4.99 -3.51 2.31
C PHE A 64 4.11 -4.12 1.23
N LEU A 65 3.31 -5.11 1.63
CA LEU A 65 2.32 -5.75 0.78
C LEU A 65 0.90 -5.35 1.20
N TRP A 66 0.00 -5.24 0.24
CA TRP A 66 -1.44 -5.37 0.46
C TRP A 66 -1.84 -6.81 0.17
N GLY A 67 -2.27 -7.51 1.21
CA GLY A 67 -2.52 -8.94 1.15
C GLY A 67 -1.29 -9.71 0.66
N PRO A 68 -1.48 -10.83 -0.05
CA PRO A 68 -0.38 -11.64 -0.55
C PRO A 68 0.17 -11.21 -1.92
N ALA A 69 -0.49 -10.28 -2.63
CA ALA A 69 -0.30 -10.14 -4.08
C ALA A 69 0.16 -8.77 -4.59
N LEU A 70 0.03 -7.70 -3.79
CA LEU A 70 0.37 -6.35 -4.24
C LEU A 70 1.50 -5.75 -3.40
N MET A 71 2.67 -5.56 -4.01
CA MET A 71 3.84 -4.96 -3.37
C MET A 71 3.90 -3.46 -3.62
N ILE A 72 4.07 -2.69 -2.56
CA ILE A 72 4.16 -1.23 -2.57
C ILE A 72 5.54 -0.83 -2.08
N ILE A 73 6.29 -0.16 -2.96
CA ILE A 73 7.66 0.31 -2.72
C ILE A 73 7.65 1.84 -2.88
N PRO A 74 7.46 2.60 -1.78
CA PRO A 74 7.44 4.06 -1.82
C PRO A 74 8.84 4.66 -1.99
N VAL A 75 8.92 5.86 -2.55
CA VAL A 75 10.11 6.71 -2.46
C VAL A 75 10.04 7.49 -1.14
N LEU A 76 11.05 7.36 -0.28
CA LEU A 76 11.06 7.91 1.08
C LEU A 76 12.07 9.04 1.30
N TYR A 77 12.97 9.26 0.34
CA TYR A 77 14.07 10.21 0.42
C TYR A 77 13.98 11.23 -0.72
N GLU A 78 14.46 12.45 -0.46
CA GLU A 78 14.49 13.59 -1.41
C GLU A 78 15.66 13.53 -2.39
#